data_AF-A0A1L8SUC9-F1
#
_entry.id   AF-A0A1L8SUC9-F1
#
_cell.length_a   1.000
_cell.length_b   1.000
_cell.length_c   1.000
_cell.angle_alpha   90.00
_cell.angle_beta   90.00
_cell.angle_gamma   90.00
#
_symmetry.space_group_name_H-M   'P 1'
#
loop_
_entity.id
_entity.type
_entity.pdbx_description
1 polymer ?
#
loop_
_entity_poly.entity_id
_entity_poly.type
_entity_poly.pdbx_seq_one_letter_code
_entity_poly.pdbx_strand_id
1 'polypeptide(L)'
;MKKKILLATAGLLSVIVLGACSGSSNQDIATMKGGKITVEDFYNEAKKEQTNQSLVRNMIIYKVFENAYGDKVTDKQIDKEYEKSEKQMGDSFESQLKSAGYTKKTYKEYLKQSLAFQEGLKAHVKITDKDVKAAWDSFHPEVTARIILASSEDEAKEIKKQLDDKGDFAKIAKEKSQDSTTKEDGGEIKFDSQSSTVPAEVKEAAFKLKDGEVSDVITSMDSSTYQSSYYIVKMEKNSSKGNDMDKYKKELNQIAEDTKMADQTFSSKVIADELKKANVKIKDDTFENILSDFLTTNSSSKKATTESTK
;
A
#
# COMPACT_ATOMS: atom_id res chain seq x y z
N MET A 1 -19.50 54.83 -52.29
CA MET A 1 -20.13 53.80 -53.15
C MET A 1 -19.87 52.43 -52.51
N LYS A 2 -20.75 51.96 -51.61
CA LYS A 2 -21.77 50.91 -51.79
C LYS A 2 -21.27 49.55 -52.32
N LYS A 3 -21.18 48.60 -51.37
CA LYS A 3 -21.64 47.19 -51.35
C LYS A 3 -21.05 46.18 -52.34
N LYS A 4 -20.64 45.02 -51.81
CA LYS A 4 -21.41 43.75 -51.84
C LYS A 4 -20.83 42.70 -50.88
N ILE A 5 -21.74 42.09 -50.11
CA ILE A 5 -21.61 40.84 -49.33
C ILE A 5 -22.01 39.69 -50.27
N LEU A 6 -21.40 38.50 -50.14
CA LEU A 6 -21.97 37.13 -50.32
C LEU A 6 -20.79 36.13 -50.26
N LEU A 7 -20.65 35.33 -49.20
CA LEU A 7 -21.17 33.95 -49.06
C LEU A 7 -20.56 32.94 -50.05
N ALA A 8 -19.73 32.02 -49.51
CA ALA A 8 -19.49 30.70 -50.08
C ALA A 8 -19.49 29.67 -48.95
N THR A 9 -20.68 29.27 -48.55
CA THR A 9 -20.96 28.01 -47.85
C THR A 9 -21.08 26.90 -48.89
N ALA A 10 -20.26 25.86 -48.77
CA ALA A 10 -20.54 24.51 -49.28
C ALA A 10 -20.20 23.57 -48.09
N GLY A 11 -21.09 22.79 -47.48
CA GLY A 11 -22.21 22.01 -48.04
C GLY A 11 -21.68 20.60 -48.35
N LEU A 12 -21.41 19.78 -47.33
CA LEU A 12 -22.20 18.63 -46.86
C LEU A 12 -22.08 17.32 -47.68
N LEU A 13 -21.70 16.27 -46.94
CA LEU A 13 -22.11 14.85 -47.04
C LEU A 13 -21.62 13.97 -48.20
N SER A 14 -20.84 12.95 -47.85
CA SER A 14 -21.11 11.59 -48.33
C SER A 14 -21.04 10.62 -47.15
N VAL A 15 -22.16 9.94 -46.91
CA VAL A 15 -22.32 8.85 -45.93
C VAL A 15 -22.59 7.57 -46.73
N ILE A 16 -22.10 6.45 -46.18
CA ILE A 16 -22.61 5.06 -46.23
C ILE A 16 -21.70 4.07 -46.99
N VAL A 17 -20.80 3.37 -46.25
CA VAL A 17 -20.87 2.02 -45.63
C VAL A 17 -20.52 0.88 -46.61
N LEU A 18 -19.38 0.21 -46.36
CA LEU A 18 -19.25 -1.24 -46.09
C LEU A 18 -17.76 -1.63 -46.04
N GLY A 19 -17.33 -2.07 -44.87
CA GLY A 19 -15.97 -2.54 -44.59
C GLY A 19 -15.80 -2.82 -43.11
N ALA A 20 -16.53 -3.81 -42.59
CA ALA A 20 -16.18 -4.42 -41.32
C ALA A 20 -14.79 -5.06 -41.44
N CYS A 21 -14.00 -4.94 -40.36
CA CYS A 21 -12.66 -5.51 -40.12
C CYS A 21 -11.44 -4.70 -40.61
N SER A 22 -11.02 -3.69 -39.83
CA SER A 22 -9.59 -3.46 -39.46
C SER A 22 -9.41 -2.30 -38.46
N GLY A 23 -8.86 -2.62 -37.28
CA GLY A 23 -8.22 -1.75 -36.27
C GLY A 23 -8.46 -0.23 -36.26
N SER A 24 -9.26 0.24 -35.28
CA SER A 24 -9.32 1.66 -34.87
C SER A 24 -8.09 2.08 -34.05
N SER A 25 -6.88 2.00 -34.59
CA SER A 25 -5.67 2.51 -33.93
C SER A 25 -5.50 4.04 -34.04
N ASN A 26 -6.35 4.72 -34.82
CA ASN A 26 -6.10 6.10 -35.24
C ASN A 26 -7.23 7.06 -34.80
N GLN A 27 -7.67 6.96 -33.55
CA GLN A 27 -8.62 7.92 -32.97
C GLN A 27 -7.90 9.23 -32.65
N ASP A 28 -8.51 10.36 -33.01
CA ASP A 28 -7.98 11.70 -32.75
C ASP A 28 -8.22 12.07 -31.27
N ILE A 29 -7.16 12.50 -30.57
CA ILE A 29 -7.23 13.07 -29.22
C ILE A 29 -7.49 14.58 -29.31
N ALA A 30 -6.77 15.26 -30.21
CA ALA A 30 -6.91 16.70 -30.40
C ALA A 30 -6.68 17.07 -31.87
N THR A 31 -7.43 18.06 -32.36
CA THR A 31 -7.25 18.64 -33.70
C THR A 31 -6.89 20.12 -33.57
N MET A 32 -5.98 20.60 -34.40
CA MET A 32 -5.55 22.00 -34.42
C MET A 32 -5.28 22.48 -35.85
N LYS A 33 -5.12 23.80 -36.01
CA LYS A 33 -4.70 24.34 -37.30
C LYS A 33 -3.29 23.83 -37.62
N GLY A 34 -3.18 22.99 -38.65
CA GLY A 34 -1.90 22.42 -39.09
C GLY A 34 -1.64 20.99 -38.63
N GLY A 35 -2.57 20.31 -37.92
CA GLY A 35 -2.39 18.90 -37.58
C GLY A 35 -3.37 18.35 -36.55
N LYS A 36 -3.11 17.13 -36.12
CA LYS A 36 -3.85 16.42 -35.08
C LYS A 36 -2.90 15.60 -34.22
N ILE A 37 -3.30 15.31 -32.99
CA ILE A 37 -2.66 14.37 -32.08
C ILE A 37 -3.58 13.15 -31.99
N THR A 38 -3.03 11.97 -32.24
CA THR A 38 -3.77 10.71 -32.27
C THR A 38 -3.46 9.87 -31.03
N VAL A 39 -4.27 8.83 -30.78
CA VAL A 39 -3.98 7.81 -29.75
C VAL A 39 -2.65 7.12 -30.00
N GLU A 40 -2.29 6.87 -31.26
CA GLU A 40 -1.01 6.28 -31.63
C GLU A 40 0.16 7.20 -31.30
N ASP A 41 0.05 8.51 -31.57
CA ASP A 41 1.07 9.50 -31.18
C ASP A 41 1.27 9.51 -29.66
N PHE A 42 0.18 9.54 -28.89
CA PHE A 42 0.25 9.47 -27.44
C PHE A 42 0.88 8.16 -26.96
N TYR A 43 0.47 7.01 -27.49
CA TYR A 43 1.03 5.71 -27.12
C TYR A 43 2.53 5.64 -27.39
N ASN A 44 2.97 6.06 -28.58
CA ASN A 44 4.36 6.02 -28.99
C ASN A 44 5.26 6.93 -28.14
N GLU A 45 4.73 8.03 -27.61
CA GLU A 45 5.46 8.88 -26.67
C GLU A 45 5.38 8.34 -25.23
N ALA A 46 4.17 8.04 -24.76
CA ALA A 46 3.93 7.58 -23.39
C ALA A 46 4.69 6.30 -23.06
N LYS A 47 4.83 5.35 -23.99
CA LYS A 47 5.54 4.08 -23.74
C LYS A 47 7.03 4.25 -23.42
N LYS A 48 7.64 5.38 -23.80
CA LYS A 48 9.05 5.67 -23.51
C LYS A 48 9.26 6.08 -22.05
N GLU A 49 8.23 6.60 -21.39
CA GLU A 49 8.31 7.06 -20.01
C GLU A 49 8.38 5.90 -19.02
N GLN A 50 9.36 5.92 -18.13
CA GLN A 50 9.57 4.86 -17.13
C GLN A 50 8.34 4.65 -16.22
N THR A 51 7.63 5.73 -15.89
CA THR A 51 6.39 5.67 -15.10
C THR A 51 5.31 4.86 -15.82
N ASN A 52 5.17 5.03 -17.14
CA ASN A 52 4.18 4.29 -17.93
C ASN A 52 4.60 2.84 -18.16
N GLN A 53 5.90 2.56 -18.29
CA GLN A 53 6.41 1.17 -18.30
C GLN A 53 6.07 0.46 -16.97
N SER A 54 6.25 1.15 -15.85
CA SER A 54 5.88 0.64 -14.52
C SER A 54 4.38 0.44 -14.36
N LEU A 55 3.56 1.32 -14.96
CA LEU A 55 2.10 1.15 -15.03
C LEU A 55 1.74 -0.13 -15.80
N VAL A 56 2.28 -0.34 -17.01
CA VAL A 56 2.02 -1.55 -17.81
C VAL A 56 2.44 -2.81 -17.06
N ARG A 57 3.59 -2.79 -16.39
CA ARG A 57 4.06 -3.88 -15.52
C ARG A 57 3.01 -4.24 -14.46
N ASN A 58 2.52 -3.25 -13.72
CA ASN A 58 1.53 -3.47 -12.67
C ASN A 58 0.19 -3.94 -13.24
N MET A 59 -0.23 -3.43 -14.40
CA MET A 59 -1.43 -3.92 -15.09
C MET A 59 -1.32 -5.39 -15.46
N ILE A 60 -0.17 -5.85 -15.98
CA ILE A 60 0.05 -7.26 -16.28
C ILE A 60 -0.06 -8.11 -15.02
N ILE A 61 0.64 -7.72 -13.94
CA ILE A 61 0.62 -8.45 -12.67
C ILE A 61 -0.80 -8.54 -12.13
N TYR A 62 -1.49 -7.41 -11.97
CA TYR A 62 -2.86 -7.41 -11.46
C TYR A 62 -3.81 -8.19 -12.36
N LYS A 63 -3.65 -8.15 -13.69
CA LYS A 63 -4.51 -8.93 -14.58
C LYS A 63 -4.29 -10.42 -14.43
N VAL A 64 -3.05 -10.86 -14.28
CA VAL A 64 -2.73 -12.28 -14.04
C VAL A 64 -3.35 -12.77 -12.73
N PHE A 65 -3.22 -11.99 -11.66
CA PHE A 65 -3.79 -12.35 -10.36
C PHE A 65 -5.32 -12.25 -10.34
N GLU A 66 -5.90 -11.24 -10.96
CA GLU A 66 -7.36 -11.12 -11.12
C GLU A 66 -7.93 -12.33 -11.86
N ASN A 67 -7.29 -12.78 -12.94
CA ASN A 67 -7.75 -13.94 -13.70
C ASN A 67 -7.63 -15.26 -12.90
N ALA A 68 -6.62 -15.38 -12.02
CA ALA A 68 -6.37 -16.60 -11.27
C ALA A 68 -7.11 -16.67 -9.91
N TYR A 69 -7.36 -15.51 -9.29
CA TYR A 69 -7.83 -15.39 -7.92
C TYR A 69 -9.05 -14.47 -7.76
N GLY A 70 -9.48 -13.77 -8.82
CA GLY A 70 -10.60 -12.82 -8.77
C GLY A 70 -11.94 -13.44 -8.38
N ASP A 71 -12.15 -14.73 -8.66
CA ASP A 71 -13.36 -15.46 -8.26
C ASP A 71 -13.43 -15.74 -6.75
N LYS A 72 -12.31 -15.59 -6.03
CA LYS A 72 -12.26 -15.67 -4.56
C LYS A 72 -12.64 -14.34 -3.90
N VAL A 73 -12.67 -13.25 -4.66
CA VAL A 73 -13.00 -11.92 -4.16
C VAL A 73 -14.49 -11.69 -4.29
N THR A 74 -15.14 -11.54 -3.14
CA THR A 74 -16.58 -11.27 -3.06
C THR A 74 -16.87 -9.78 -3.09
N ASP A 75 -18.05 -9.39 -3.58
CA ASP A 75 -18.52 -8.00 -3.53
C ASP A 75 -18.51 -7.44 -2.10
N LYS A 76 -18.80 -8.29 -1.10
CA LYS A 76 -18.74 -7.91 0.31
C LYS A 76 -17.34 -7.51 0.77
N GLN A 77 -16.28 -8.16 0.27
CA GLN A 77 -14.90 -7.76 0.58
C GLN A 77 -14.55 -6.42 -0.08
N ILE A 78 -14.98 -6.23 -1.32
CA ILE A 78 -14.78 -4.98 -2.07
C ILE A 78 -15.48 -3.81 -1.35
N ASP A 79 -16.74 -4.00 -0.96
CA ASP A 79 -17.53 -3.01 -0.24
C ASP A 79 -16.90 -2.66 1.11
N LYS A 80 -16.43 -3.68 1.85
CA LYS A 80 -15.75 -3.48 3.13
C LYS A 80 -14.48 -2.64 2.99
N GLU A 81 -13.63 -2.90 2.00
CA GLU A 81 -12.41 -2.10 1.80
C GLU A 81 -12.70 -0.69 1.26
N TYR A 82 -13.78 -0.53 0.48
CA TYR A 82 -14.27 0.78 0.07
C TYR A 82 -14.70 1.61 1.29
N GLU A 83 -15.58 1.07 2.13
CA GLU A 83 -16.08 1.73 3.34
C GLU A 83 -14.97 2.05 4.33
N LYS A 84 -13.97 1.15 4.43
CA LYS A 84 -12.77 1.39 5.25
C LYS A 84 -11.98 2.58 4.73
N SER A 85 -11.75 2.66 3.42
CA SER A 85 -11.02 3.77 2.79
C SER A 85 -11.79 5.08 2.93
N GLU A 86 -13.11 5.04 2.77
CA GLU A 86 -14.02 6.18 3.00
C GLU A 86 -13.95 6.66 4.45
N LYS A 87 -14.03 5.76 5.43
CA LYS A 87 -13.92 6.10 6.86
C LYS A 87 -12.55 6.68 7.22
N GLN A 88 -11.47 6.17 6.64
CA GLN A 88 -10.11 6.65 6.91
C GLN A 88 -9.86 8.06 6.36
N MET A 89 -10.40 8.37 5.19
CA MET A 89 -10.20 9.68 4.55
C MET A 89 -11.30 10.70 4.91
N GLY A 90 -12.42 10.25 5.46
CA GLY A 90 -13.55 11.08 5.87
C GLY A 90 -14.08 11.95 4.73
N ASP A 91 -14.43 13.20 5.05
CA ASP A 91 -15.02 14.16 4.11
C ASP A 91 -14.16 14.42 2.85
N SER A 92 -12.85 14.14 2.91
CA SER A 92 -11.95 14.33 1.78
C SER A 92 -12.01 13.21 0.74
N PHE A 93 -12.60 12.05 1.07
CA PHE A 93 -12.52 10.82 0.29
C PHE A 93 -12.97 11.00 -1.17
N GLU A 94 -14.16 11.54 -1.40
CA GLU A 94 -14.70 11.71 -2.77
C GLU A 94 -13.84 12.66 -3.61
N SER A 95 -13.33 13.74 -3.01
CA SER A 95 -12.49 14.72 -3.69
C SER A 95 -11.13 14.14 -4.09
N GLN A 96 -10.54 13.32 -3.21
CA GLN A 96 -9.28 12.62 -3.48
C GLN A 96 -9.48 11.56 -4.56
N LEU A 97 -10.57 10.80 -4.49
CA LEU A 97 -10.89 9.78 -5.48
C LEU A 97 -11.02 10.37 -6.88
N LYS A 98 -11.75 11.49 -6.99
CA LYS A 98 -11.91 12.24 -8.24
C LYS A 98 -10.58 12.81 -8.73
N SER A 99 -9.76 13.36 -7.84
CA SER A 99 -8.43 13.89 -8.18
C SER A 99 -7.49 12.81 -8.71
N ALA A 100 -7.62 11.59 -8.19
CA ALA A 100 -6.93 10.39 -8.69
C ALA A 100 -7.53 9.81 -9.97
N GLY A 101 -8.56 10.44 -10.56
CA GLY A 101 -9.20 10.01 -11.81
C GLY A 101 -10.16 8.83 -11.65
N TYR A 102 -10.54 8.47 -10.42
CA TYR A 102 -11.46 7.37 -10.17
C TYR A 102 -12.91 7.85 -10.00
N THR A 103 -13.82 6.95 -10.38
CA THR A 103 -15.23 6.97 -9.97
C THR A 103 -15.43 5.89 -8.91
N LYS A 104 -16.55 5.91 -8.18
CA LYS A 104 -16.90 4.80 -7.28
C LYS A 104 -16.80 3.42 -7.95
N LYS A 105 -17.27 3.32 -9.20
CA LYS A 105 -17.24 2.07 -9.97
C LYS A 105 -15.79 1.64 -10.29
N THR A 106 -15.00 2.53 -10.90
CA THR A 106 -13.62 2.19 -11.31
C THR A 106 -12.71 1.98 -10.10
N TYR A 107 -13.01 2.62 -8.97
CA TYR A 107 -12.30 2.35 -7.71
C TYR A 107 -12.62 0.96 -7.16
N LYS A 108 -13.88 0.53 -7.18
CA LYS A 108 -14.25 -0.84 -6.79
C LYS A 108 -13.62 -1.90 -7.70
N GLU A 109 -13.48 -1.62 -9.00
CA GLU A 109 -12.74 -2.48 -9.93
C GLU A 109 -11.25 -2.57 -9.56
N TYR A 110 -10.63 -1.44 -9.19
CA TYR A 110 -9.27 -1.41 -8.65
C TYR A 110 -9.14 -2.22 -7.35
N LEU A 111 -10.07 -2.04 -6.40
CA LEU A 111 -10.11 -2.80 -5.15
C LEU A 111 -10.22 -4.30 -5.40
N LYS A 112 -11.03 -4.73 -6.38
CA LYS A 112 -11.11 -6.14 -6.79
C LYS A 112 -9.76 -6.67 -7.24
N GLN A 113 -9.04 -5.94 -8.10
CA GLN A 113 -7.71 -6.34 -8.57
C GLN A 113 -6.71 -6.41 -7.43
N SER A 114 -6.72 -5.42 -6.53
CA SER A 114 -5.87 -5.39 -5.34
C SER A 114 -6.15 -6.56 -4.39
N LEU A 115 -7.42 -6.86 -4.13
CA LEU A 115 -7.84 -8.01 -3.31
C LEU A 115 -7.47 -9.33 -3.97
N ALA A 116 -7.64 -9.48 -5.29
CA ALA A 116 -7.25 -10.71 -5.99
C ALA A 116 -5.74 -10.94 -5.93
N PHE A 117 -4.95 -9.86 -6.01
CA PHE A 117 -3.52 -9.92 -5.79
C PHE A 117 -3.17 -10.39 -4.37
N GLN A 118 -3.81 -9.82 -3.34
CA GLN A 118 -3.64 -10.25 -1.95
C GLN A 118 -4.03 -11.72 -1.74
N GLU A 119 -5.16 -12.16 -2.31
CA GLU A 119 -5.60 -13.56 -2.25
C GLU A 119 -4.61 -14.51 -2.94
N GLY A 120 -4.01 -14.08 -4.05
CA GLY A 120 -2.97 -14.84 -4.72
C GLY A 120 -1.70 -14.96 -3.88
N LEU A 121 -1.25 -13.88 -3.22
CA LEU A 121 -0.14 -13.95 -2.26
C LEU A 121 -0.48 -14.89 -1.10
N LYS A 122 -1.64 -14.70 -0.47
CA LYS A 122 -2.12 -15.51 0.66
C LYS A 122 -2.21 -16.99 0.30
N ALA A 123 -2.68 -17.33 -0.90
CA ALA A 123 -2.75 -18.71 -1.37
C ALA A 123 -1.38 -19.41 -1.48
N HIS A 124 -0.29 -18.65 -1.55
CA HIS A 124 1.08 -19.16 -1.57
C HIS A 124 1.78 -19.13 -0.21
N VAL A 125 1.16 -18.55 0.81
CA VAL A 125 1.73 -18.52 2.15
C VAL A 125 1.79 -19.94 2.70
N LYS A 126 3.00 -20.36 3.07
CA LYS A 126 3.25 -21.58 3.81
C LYS A 126 3.98 -21.20 5.09
N ILE A 127 3.25 -21.22 6.20
CA ILE A 127 3.80 -20.94 7.52
C ILE A 127 4.65 -22.13 7.97
N THR A 128 5.90 -21.86 8.29
CA THR A 128 6.85 -22.83 8.84
C THR A 128 7.02 -22.63 10.34
N ASP A 129 7.53 -23.64 11.04
CA ASP A 129 7.88 -23.51 12.47
C ASP A 129 8.85 -22.36 12.75
N LYS A 130 9.72 -22.04 11.78
CA LYS A 130 10.62 -20.88 11.86
C LYS A 130 9.84 -19.56 11.82
N ASP A 131 8.82 -19.46 10.96
CA ASP A 131 7.99 -18.26 10.88
C ASP A 131 7.18 -18.08 12.18
N VAL A 132 6.61 -19.16 12.73
CA VAL A 132 5.90 -19.14 14.02
C VAL A 132 6.83 -18.77 15.17
N LYS A 133 8.06 -19.31 15.19
CA LYS A 133 9.05 -18.96 16.20
C LYS A 133 9.46 -17.49 16.13
N ALA A 134 9.69 -16.96 14.93
CA ALA A 134 10.00 -15.55 14.75
C ALA A 134 8.83 -14.65 15.19
N ALA A 135 7.59 -15.05 14.88
CA ALA A 135 6.40 -14.39 15.38
C ALA A 135 6.33 -14.45 16.91
N TRP A 136 6.66 -15.58 17.54
CA TRP A 136 6.69 -15.72 18.99
C TRP A 136 7.73 -14.81 19.64
N ASP A 137 8.91 -14.70 19.05
CA ASP A 137 10.00 -13.88 19.57
C ASP A 137 9.59 -12.39 19.60
N SER A 138 8.95 -11.88 18.54
CA SER A 138 8.45 -10.50 18.45
C SER A 138 7.08 -10.27 19.11
N PHE A 139 6.36 -11.35 19.46
CA PHE A 139 5.05 -11.24 20.08
C PHE A 139 5.16 -10.69 21.51
N HIS A 140 4.27 -9.74 21.80
CA HIS A 140 3.97 -9.29 23.15
C HIS A 140 2.44 -9.21 23.29
N PRO A 141 1.83 -9.85 24.30
CA PRO A 141 0.39 -9.79 24.51
C PRO A 141 -0.03 -8.38 24.92
N GLU A 142 -1.34 -8.16 24.89
CA GLU A 142 -1.94 -6.88 25.27
C GLU A 142 -1.48 -6.42 26.66
N VAL A 143 -1.01 -5.18 26.70
CA VAL A 143 -0.70 -4.42 27.92
C VAL A 143 -1.66 -3.26 28.07
N THR A 144 -1.83 -2.79 29.30
CA THR A 144 -2.49 -1.51 29.59
C THR A 144 -1.43 -0.50 30.00
N ALA A 145 -1.42 0.66 29.36
CA ALA A 145 -0.51 1.74 29.69
C ALA A 145 -1.22 3.09 29.66
N ARG A 146 -0.52 4.14 30.09
CA ARG A 146 -0.86 5.52 29.80
C ARG A 146 0.22 6.13 28.93
N ILE A 147 -0.18 6.90 27.92
CA ILE A 147 0.72 7.57 26.99
C ILE A 147 0.50 9.07 27.01
N ILE A 148 1.59 9.82 26.85
CA ILE A 148 1.57 11.26 26.60
C ILE A 148 2.36 11.50 25.32
N LEU A 149 1.69 11.93 24.26
CA LEU A 149 2.33 12.58 23.12
C LEU A 149 2.56 14.06 23.45
N ALA A 150 3.82 14.50 23.55
CA ALA A 150 4.18 15.89 23.79
C ALA A 150 4.27 16.69 22.47
N SER A 151 4.13 18.02 22.54
CA SER A 151 4.24 18.90 21.37
C SER A 151 5.68 19.10 20.89
N SER A 152 6.66 18.87 21.77
CA SER A 152 8.08 19.05 21.49
C SER A 152 8.96 18.22 22.44
N GLU A 153 10.25 18.12 22.12
CA GLU A 153 11.24 17.44 22.97
C GLU A 153 11.39 18.12 24.33
N ASP A 154 11.42 19.45 24.35
CA ASP A 154 11.58 20.23 25.58
C ASP A 154 10.35 20.09 26.49
N GLU A 155 9.15 20.09 25.91
CA GLU A 155 7.94 19.80 26.67
C GLU A 155 7.96 18.36 27.22
N ALA A 156 8.41 17.38 26.43
CA ALA A 156 8.54 16.01 26.91
C ALA A 156 9.51 15.90 28.10
N LYS A 157 10.65 16.60 28.04
CA LYS A 157 11.61 16.63 29.17
C LYS A 157 11.01 17.27 30.42
N GLU A 158 10.25 18.36 30.26
CA GLU A 158 9.57 19.01 31.38
C GLU A 158 8.47 18.12 31.98
N ILE A 159 7.68 17.44 31.14
CA ILE A 159 6.68 16.46 31.61
C ILE A 159 7.36 15.31 32.35
N LYS A 160 8.47 14.77 31.82
CA LYS A 160 9.23 13.69 32.47
C LYS A 160 9.70 14.12 33.86
N LYS A 161 10.22 15.34 34.00
CA LYS A 161 10.63 15.91 35.29
C LYS A 161 9.45 15.99 36.27
N GLN A 162 8.29 16.48 35.82
CA GLN A 162 7.08 16.53 36.65
C GLN A 162 6.63 15.13 37.13
N LEU A 163 6.79 14.12 36.28
CA LEU A 163 6.48 12.73 36.63
C LEU A 163 7.49 12.13 37.62
N ASP A 164 8.78 12.45 37.48
CA ASP A 164 9.83 12.05 38.42
C ASP A 164 9.63 12.66 39.81
N ASP A 165 9.08 13.88 39.85
CA ASP A 165 8.64 14.57 41.07
C ASP A 165 7.28 14.07 41.60
N LYS A 166 6.84 12.87 41.17
CA LYS A 166 5.58 12.19 41.56
C LYS A 166 4.30 12.92 41.13
N GLY A 167 4.34 13.64 40.01
CA GLY A 167 3.16 14.21 39.37
C GLY A 167 2.13 13.15 38.96
N ASP A 168 0.86 13.56 38.88
CA ASP A 168 -0.24 12.70 38.44
C ASP A 168 -0.24 12.57 36.91
N PHE A 169 0.15 11.40 36.41
CA PHE A 169 0.24 11.12 34.97
C PHE A 169 -1.08 11.40 34.23
N ALA A 170 -2.21 10.99 34.80
CA ALA A 170 -3.50 11.13 34.12
C ALA A 170 -3.92 12.60 33.99
N LYS A 171 -3.62 13.42 35.01
CA LYS A 171 -3.85 14.88 34.93
C LYS A 171 -2.95 15.53 33.89
N ILE A 172 -1.65 15.21 33.92
CA ILE A 172 -0.70 15.78 32.95
C ILE A 172 -1.06 15.37 31.52
N ALA A 173 -1.49 14.14 31.30
CA ALA A 173 -1.98 13.69 30.00
C ALA A 173 -3.19 14.50 29.51
N LYS A 174 -4.21 14.70 30.34
CA LYS A 174 -5.40 15.52 30.03
C LYS A 174 -5.06 16.97 29.72
N GLU A 175 -4.05 17.52 30.38
CA GLU A 175 -3.65 18.92 30.17
C GLU A 175 -2.78 19.07 28.91
N LYS A 176 -1.74 18.26 28.78
CA LYS A 176 -0.62 18.52 27.85
C LYS A 176 -0.54 17.60 26.65
N SER A 177 -1.17 16.43 26.67
CA SER A 177 -1.02 15.51 25.56
C SER A 177 -1.65 16.05 24.27
N GLN A 178 -1.00 15.80 23.14
CA GLN A 178 -1.48 16.11 21.80
C GLN A 178 -2.30 14.93 21.20
N ASP A 179 -2.29 13.76 21.83
CA ASP A 179 -3.08 12.63 21.37
C ASP A 179 -4.54 12.78 21.79
N SER A 180 -5.35 13.38 20.91
CA SER A 180 -6.78 13.57 21.12
C SER A 180 -7.57 12.28 21.40
N THR A 181 -7.03 11.10 21.04
CA THR A 181 -7.71 9.82 21.22
C THR A 181 -7.69 9.36 22.67
N THR A 182 -6.56 9.56 23.35
CA THR A 182 -6.32 9.06 24.71
C THR A 182 -6.31 10.15 25.77
N LYS A 183 -6.12 11.42 25.35
CA LYS A 183 -6.01 12.60 26.22
C LYS A 183 -7.09 12.67 27.29
N GLU A 184 -8.37 12.62 26.88
CA GLU A 184 -9.50 12.80 27.80
C GLU A 184 -9.62 11.69 28.85
N ASP A 185 -9.12 10.50 28.54
CA ASP A 185 -9.07 9.34 29.44
C ASP A 185 -7.75 9.25 30.23
N GLY A 186 -7.00 10.36 30.29
CA GLY A 186 -5.74 10.44 31.02
C GLY A 186 -4.62 9.63 30.37
N GLY A 187 -4.64 9.54 29.04
CA GLY A 187 -3.67 8.83 28.23
C GLY A 187 -3.85 7.31 28.21
N GLU A 188 -4.91 6.76 28.80
CA GLU A 188 -5.09 5.31 28.90
C GLU A 188 -5.24 4.65 27.53
N ILE A 189 -4.46 3.58 27.31
CA ILE A 189 -4.46 2.82 26.07
C ILE A 189 -4.15 1.35 26.33
N LYS A 190 -4.74 0.48 25.52
CA LYS A 190 -4.41 -0.94 25.43
C LYS A 190 -3.82 -1.26 24.08
N PHE A 191 -2.73 -2.01 24.07
CA PHE A 191 -2.10 -2.43 22.83
C PHE A 191 -1.26 -3.70 23.03
N ASP A 192 -1.12 -4.47 21.97
CA ASP A 192 -0.19 -5.60 21.88
C ASP A 192 0.93 -5.28 20.87
N SER A 193 1.79 -6.25 20.56
CA SER A 193 2.85 -6.03 19.58
C SER A 193 2.33 -5.79 18.15
N GLN A 194 1.09 -6.19 17.84
CA GLN A 194 0.45 -6.05 16.53
C GLN A 194 -0.32 -4.74 16.35
N SER A 195 -0.51 -3.98 17.42
CA SER A 195 -1.14 -2.68 17.33
C SER A 195 -0.42 -1.75 16.34
N SER A 196 -1.19 -1.17 15.43
CA SER A 196 -0.73 -0.15 14.48
C SER A 196 -1.01 1.28 14.95
N THR A 197 -1.65 1.45 16.11
CA THR A 197 -2.00 2.78 16.66
C THR A 197 -0.90 3.36 17.56
N VAL A 198 0.06 2.53 17.97
CA VAL A 198 1.21 2.92 18.80
C VAL A 198 2.49 2.71 18.00
N PRO A 199 3.36 3.73 17.86
CA PRO A 199 4.61 3.60 17.12
C PRO A 199 5.52 2.49 17.66
N ALA A 200 6.34 1.90 16.78
CA ALA A 200 7.17 0.74 17.11
C ALA A 200 8.12 1.02 18.28
N GLU A 201 8.80 2.17 18.28
CA GLU A 201 9.75 2.56 19.32
C GLU A 201 9.05 2.73 20.68
N VAL A 202 7.81 3.24 20.66
CA VAL A 202 6.98 3.41 21.86
C VAL A 202 6.55 2.06 22.42
N LYS A 203 6.12 1.12 21.57
CA LYS A 203 5.80 -0.25 21.98
C LYS A 203 7.02 -0.94 22.60
N GLU A 204 8.17 -0.88 21.94
CA GLU A 204 9.41 -1.52 22.41
C GLU A 204 9.90 -0.98 23.75
N ALA A 205 9.79 0.33 23.97
CA ALA A 205 10.12 0.94 25.25
C ALA A 205 9.10 0.56 26.33
N ALA A 206 7.80 0.62 26.01
CA ALA A 206 6.73 0.29 26.94
C ALA A 206 6.81 -1.16 27.45
N PHE A 207 7.07 -2.14 26.58
CA PHE A 207 7.14 -3.55 26.98
C PHE A 207 8.28 -3.88 27.94
N LYS A 208 9.29 -3.00 28.06
CA LYS A 208 10.40 -3.15 29.01
C LYS A 208 10.06 -2.65 30.42
N LEU A 209 8.97 -1.88 30.57
CA LEU A 209 8.55 -1.29 31.83
C LEU A 209 7.84 -2.33 32.72
N LYS A 210 8.06 -2.21 34.03
CA LYS A 210 7.26 -2.90 35.05
C LYS A 210 5.99 -2.11 35.36
N ASP A 211 5.00 -2.77 35.96
CA ASP A 211 3.77 -2.11 36.42
C ASP A 211 4.10 -0.92 37.35
N GLY A 212 3.54 0.24 37.03
CA GLY A 212 3.76 1.50 37.71
C GLY A 212 4.97 2.31 37.24
N GLU A 213 5.86 1.74 36.42
CA GLU A 213 7.07 2.40 35.93
C GLU A 213 6.76 3.40 34.80
N VAL A 214 7.54 4.47 34.74
CA VAL A 214 7.46 5.53 33.72
C VAL A 214 8.73 5.48 32.87
N SER A 215 8.58 5.53 31.55
CA SER A 215 9.70 5.55 30.61
C SER A 215 10.48 6.87 30.64
N ASP A 216 11.69 6.85 30.11
CA ASP A 216 12.32 8.06 29.57
C ASP A 216 11.52 8.63 28.38
N VAL A 217 11.93 9.81 27.89
CA VAL A 217 11.36 10.38 26.67
C VAL A 217 11.72 9.45 25.50
N ILE A 218 10.69 8.97 24.80
CA ILE A 218 10.81 8.11 23.64
C ILE A 218 10.60 8.96 22.39
N THR A 219 11.58 8.97 21.50
CA THR A 219 11.45 9.63 20.19
C THR A 219 11.03 8.60 19.15
N SER A 220 9.97 8.89 18.40
CA SER A 220 9.58 8.14 17.21
C SER A 220 9.64 9.07 16.00
N MET A 221 10.28 8.61 14.92
CA MET A 221 10.49 9.41 13.72
C MET A 221 9.63 8.86 12.57
N ASP A 222 8.78 9.70 12.00
CA ASP A 222 8.08 9.37 10.78
C ASP A 222 9.07 9.36 9.61
N SER A 223 9.29 8.19 9.01
CA SER A 223 10.29 8.02 7.95
C SER A 223 9.91 8.66 6.62
N SER A 224 8.65 9.08 6.44
CA SER A 224 8.16 9.73 5.21
C SER A 224 8.29 11.24 5.29
N THR A 225 8.07 11.82 6.48
CA THR A 225 8.07 13.27 6.72
C THR A 225 9.32 13.76 7.45
N TYR A 226 10.12 12.85 8.00
CA TYR A 226 11.27 13.12 8.89
C TYR A 226 10.91 13.93 10.15
N GLN A 227 9.63 13.94 10.52
CA GLN A 227 9.18 14.61 11.74
C GLN A 227 9.32 13.67 12.94
N SER A 228 9.80 14.21 14.05
CA SER A 228 9.93 13.49 15.32
C SER A 228 8.73 13.77 16.22
N SER A 229 8.21 12.72 16.83
CA SER A 229 7.19 12.76 17.88
C SER A 229 7.78 12.24 19.19
N TYR A 230 7.37 12.84 20.30
CA TYR A 230 7.96 12.58 21.61
C TYR A 230 6.91 12.02 22.56
N TYR A 231 7.19 10.84 23.10
CA TYR A 231 6.26 10.09 23.93
C TYR A 231 6.84 9.84 25.31
N ILE A 232 5.97 9.79 26.31
CA ILE A 232 6.26 9.26 27.63
C ILE A 232 5.19 8.23 27.96
N VAL A 233 5.60 7.08 28.48
CA VAL A 233 4.70 5.96 28.75
C VAL A 233 4.78 5.61 30.23
N LYS A 234 3.64 5.38 30.85
CA LYS A 234 3.53 4.72 32.15
C LYS A 234 2.86 3.37 31.98
N MET A 235 3.49 2.31 32.44
CA MET A 235 2.88 0.99 32.41
C MET A 235 1.87 0.83 33.54
N GLU A 236 0.63 0.43 33.24
CA GLU A 236 -0.39 0.13 34.25
C GLU A 236 -0.50 -1.38 34.49
N LYS A 237 -0.41 -2.18 33.42
CA LYS A 237 -0.42 -3.64 33.49
C LYS A 237 0.35 -4.26 32.34
N ASN A 238 1.48 -4.88 32.65
CA ASN A 238 2.31 -5.63 31.73
C ASN A 238 1.98 -7.13 31.81
N SER A 239 1.29 -7.63 30.78
CA SER A 239 0.99 -9.06 30.67
C SER A 239 2.22 -9.82 30.17
N SER A 240 2.71 -10.80 30.94
CA SER A 240 3.72 -11.73 30.43
C SER A 240 3.12 -12.66 29.38
N LYS A 241 3.83 -12.90 28.27
CA LYS A 241 3.48 -13.94 27.29
C LYS A 241 3.64 -15.36 27.83
N GLY A 242 4.39 -15.53 28.93
CA GLY A 242 4.71 -16.85 29.48
C GLY A 242 5.50 -17.71 28.49
N ASN A 243 5.41 -19.04 28.67
CA ASN A 243 6.06 -20.02 27.79
C ASN A 243 5.08 -20.86 26.97
N ASP A 244 3.77 -20.65 27.17
CA ASP A 244 2.72 -21.39 26.48
C ASP A 244 2.35 -20.69 25.18
N MET A 245 3.02 -21.09 24.11
CA MET A 245 2.82 -20.58 22.76
C MET A 245 1.45 -20.99 22.18
N ASP A 246 0.89 -22.13 22.62
CA ASP A 246 -0.37 -22.65 22.07
C ASP A 246 -1.55 -21.72 22.40
N LYS A 247 -1.49 -21.03 23.54
CA LYS A 247 -2.47 -20.01 23.93
C LYS A 247 -2.60 -18.87 22.90
N TYR A 248 -1.52 -18.59 22.16
CA TYR A 248 -1.43 -17.49 21.20
C TYR A 248 -1.31 -17.97 19.76
N LYS A 249 -1.59 -19.25 19.48
CA LYS A 249 -1.35 -19.86 18.17
C LYS A 249 -2.03 -19.13 17.01
N LYS A 250 -3.22 -18.57 17.24
CA LYS A 250 -3.96 -17.84 16.21
C LYS A 250 -3.27 -16.53 15.87
N GLU A 251 -2.89 -15.77 16.89
CA GLU A 251 -2.15 -14.52 16.79
C GLU A 251 -0.81 -14.76 16.11
N LEU A 252 -0.05 -15.76 16.55
CA LEU A 252 1.26 -16.08 15.97
C LEU A 252 1.20 -16.49 14.51
N ASN A 253 0.18 -17.26 14.12
CA ASN A 253 -0.03 -17.59 12.72
C ASN A 253 -0.38 -16.34 11.90
N GLN A 254 -1.18 -15.42 12.44
CA GLN A 254 -1.50 -14.16 11.78
C GLN A 254 -0.25 -13.28 11.61
N ILE A 255 0.57 -13.15 12.65
CA ILE A 255 1.84 -12.41 12.63
C ILE A 255 2.78 -12.99 11.58
N ALA A 256 2.91 -14.32 11.58
CA ALA A 256 3.76 -15.03 10.63
C ALA A 256 3.25 -14.85 9.18
N GLU A 257 1.93 -14.90 8.97
CA GLU A 257 1.31 -14.64 7.67
C GLU A 257 1.56 -13.21 7.20
N ASP A 258 1.28 -12.21 8.04
CA ASP A 258 1.48 -10.79 7.71
C ASP A 258 2.94 -10.46 7.43
N THR A 259 3.85 -11.00 8.25
CA THR A 259 5.30 -10.89 8.03
C THR A 259 5.70 -11.50 6.68
N LYS A 260 5.15 -12.66 6.32
CA LYS A 260 5.45 -13.32 5.04
C LYS A 260 4.91 -12.51 3.86
N MET A 261 3.70 -11.99 3.97
CA MET A 261 3.08 -11.18 2.92
C MET A 261 3.82 -9.85 2.71
N ALA A 262 4.40 -9.28 3.76
CA ALA A 262 5.25 -8.08 3.67
C ALA A 262 6.66 -8.36 3.12
N ASP A 263 7.11 -9.61 3.08
CA ASP A 263 8.44 -9.96 2.56
C ASP A 263 8.49 -9.80 1.03
N GLN A 264 9.36 -8.91 0.57
CA GLN A 264 9.53 -8.61 -0.85
C GLN A 264 10.04 -9.81 -1.65
N THR A 265 10.86 -10.68 -1.03
CA THR A 265 11.41 -11.87 -1.69
C THR A 265 10.30 -12.89 -1.96
N PHE A 266 9.45 -13.14 -0.96
CA PHE A 266 8.25 -13.97 -1.08
C PHE A 266 7.32 -13.41 -2.16
N SER A 267 6.93 -12.14 -2.06
CA SER A 267 6.03 -11.51 -3.02
C SER A 267 6.58 -11.57 -4.45
N SER A 268 7.87 -11.30 -4.64
CA SER A 268 8.51 -11.37 -5.96
C SER A 268 8.53 -12.78 -6.53
N LYS A 269 8.75 -13.80 -5.69
CA LYS A 269 8.69 -15.20 -6.11
C LYS A 269 7.29 -15.60 -6.54
N VAL A 270 6.26 -15.25 -5.76
CA VAL A 270 4.87 -15.58 -6.09
C VAL A 270 4.44 -14.91 -7.40
N ILE A 271 4.81 -13.64 -7.59
CA ILE A 271 4.58 -12.93 -8.86
C ILE A 271 5.26 -13.67 -10.01
N ALA A 272 6.52 -14.06 -9.87
CA ALA A 272 7.24 -14.80 -10.90
C ALA A 272 6.57 -16.14 -11.27
N ASP A 273 6.12 -16.88 -10.26
CA ASP A 273 5.46 -18.18 -10.45
C ASP A 273 4.11 -18.03 -11.17
N GLU A 274 3.30 -17.04 -10.81
CA GLU A 274 2.01 -16.76 -11.46
C GLU A 274 2.19 -16.19 -12.88
N LEU A 275 3.18 -15.31 -13.12
CA LEU A 275 3.51 -14.83 -14.46
C LEU A 275 3.94 -15.97 -15.40
N LYS A 276 4.75 -16.92 -14.91
CA LYS A 276 5.17 -18.12 -15.65
C LYS A 276 3.98 -19.03 -15.95
N LYS A 277 3.13 -19.28 -14.96
CA LYS A 277 1.91 -20.10 -15.09
C LYS A 277 0.92 -19.51 -16.09
N ALA A 278 0.78 -18.19 -16.11
CA ALA A 278 -0.03 -17.47 -17.09
C ALA A 278 0.61 -17.39 -18.49
N ASN A 279 1.86 -17.84 -18.66
CA ASN A 279 2.62 -17.80 -19.91
C ASN A 279 2.60 -16.40 -20.55
N VAL A 280 2.90 -15.38 -19.73
CA VAL A 280 2.89 -13.98 -20.17
C VAL A 280 3.91 -13.78 -21.30
N LYS A 281 3.45 -13.18 -22.40
CA LYS A 281 4.29 -12.83 -23.56
C LYS A 281 4.16 -11.34 -23.84
N ILE A 282 5.27 -10.62 -23.72
CA ILE A 282 5.35 -9.22 -24.08
C ILE A 282 5.48 -9.13 -25.62
N LYS A 283 4.68 -8.24 -26.22
CA LYS A 283 4.55 -8.12 -27.69
C LYS A 283 5.11 -6.83 -28.26
N ASP A 284 5.20 -5.78 -27.45
CA ASP A 284 5.87 -4.54 -27.83
C ASP A 284 7.26 -4.56 -27.19
N ASP A 285 8.30 -4.49 -28.02
CA ASP A 285 9.70 -4.59 -27.62
C ASP A 285 10.10 -3.50 -26.62
N THR A 286 9.40 -2.36 -26.60
CA THR A 286 9.62 -1.29 -25.61
C THR A 286 9.42 -1.78 -24.18
N PHE A 287 8.57 -2.79 -24.00
CA PHE A 287 8.24 -3.34 -22.69
C PHE A 287 8.97 -4.65 -22.39
N GLU A 288 9.85 -5.16 -23.26
CA GLU A 288 10.41 -6.53 -23.16
C GLU A 288 11.06 -6.83 -21.80
N ASN A 289 11.62 -5.79 -21.15
CA ASN A 289 12.37 -5.91 -19.90
C ASN A 289 11.56 -5.55 -18.64
N ILE A 290 10.30 -5.11 -18.73
CA ILE A 290 9.56 -4.62 -17.55
C ILE A 290 9.26 -5.71 -16.51
N LEU A 291 9.39 -6.99 -16.88
CA LEU A 291 9.21 -8.15 -16.01
C LEU A 291 10.53 -8.86 -15.67
N SER A 292 11.68 -8.31 -16.07
CA SER A 292 12.99 -8.94 -15.88
C SER A 292 13.25 -9.33 -14.44
N ASP A 293 12.89 -8.48 -13.49
CA ASP A 293 13.15 -8.69 -12.06
C ASP A 293 12.43 -9.92 -11.49
N PHE A 294 11.36 -10.37 -12.15
CA PHE A 294 10.63 -11.59 -11.78
C PHE A 294 11.06 -12.80 -12.61
N LEU A 295 11.38 -12.61 -13.90
CA LEU A 295 11.51 -13.71 -14.85
C LEU A 295 12.97 -14.08 -15.20
N THR A 296 13.97 -13.27 -14.83
CA THR A 296 15.39 -13.49 -15.18
C THR A 296 16.07 -14.65 -14.46
N THR A 297 15.37 -15.38 -13.58
CA THR A 297 15.94 -16.56 -12.90
C THR A 297 15.96 -17.85 -13.73
N ASN A 298 15.70 -17.84 -15.05
CA ASN A 298 15.68 -19.10 -15.81
C ASN A 298 16.18 -19.10 -17.28
N SER A 299 16.85 -18.06 -17.78
CA SER A 299 17.30 -18.02 -19.19
C SER A 299 18.82 -18.00 -19.43
N SER A 300 19.66 -18.06 -18.39
CA SER A 300 21.12 -17.94 -18.54
C SER A 300 21.85 -19.26 -18.84
N SER A 301 21.17 -20.39 -19.08
CA SER A 301 21.80 -21.71 -19.27
C SER A 301 21.68 -22.33 -20.66
N LYS A 302 21.28 -21.58 -21.69
CA LYS A 302 21.18 -22.12 -23.06
C LYS A 302 21.57 -21.12 -24.17
N LYS A 303 22.81 -20.62 -24.15
CA LYS A 303 23.53 -20.22 -25.38
C LYS A 303 25.00 -19.90 -25.09
N ALA A 304 25.84 -20.93 -25.01
CA ALA A 304 27.29 -20.80 -25.18
C ALA A 304 27.89 -22.18 -25.51
N THR A 305 27.55 -22.75 -26.68
CA THR A 305 28.34 -23.85 -27.28
C THR A 305 28.01 -23.98 -28.75
N THR A 306 28.62 -23.11 -29.55
CA THR A 306 28.83 -23.12 -31.02
C THR A 306 29.28 -21.68 -31.29
N GLU A 307 30.51 -21.35 -31.68
CA GLU A 307 31.41 -21.96 -32.64
C GLU A 307 32.85 -21.54 -32.28
N SER A 308 33.79 -22.48 -32.30
CA SER A 308 35.18 -22.17 -32.61
C SER A 308 35.85 -23.43 -33.14
N THR A 309 35.62 -23.72 -34.41
CA THR A 309 36.42 -24.70 -35.16
C THR A 309 36.48 -24.29 -36.63
N LYS A 310 37.35 -23.33 -36.94
CA LYS A 310 38.35 -23.41 -38.03
C LYS A 310 39.16 -22.13 -38.08
#